data_AF-A0A931YIZ1-F1
#
_entry.id   AF-A0A931YIZ1-F1
#
_cell.length_a   1.000
_cell.length_b   1.000
_cell.length_c   1.000
_cell.angle_alpha   90.00
_cell.angle_beta   90.00
_cell.angle_gamma   90.00
#
_symmetry.space_group_name_H-M   'P 1'
#
loop_
_entity.id
_entity.type
_entity.pdbx_description
1 polymer ?
#
loop_
_entity_poly.entity_id
_entity_poly.type
_entity_poly.pdbx_seq_one_letter_code
_entity_poly.pdbx_strand_id
1 'polypeptide(L)' 'MAHPRAARRLARFVVGLALDQIPVPVATKATRLALDALGNCLAASREEFGRAVLGVTEARKIVGAGG' A
#
# COMPACT_ATOMS: atom_id res chain seq x y z
N MET A 1 -19.43 -14.25 0.96
CA MET A 1 -19.28 -13.62 2.30
C MET A 1 -18.28 -14.43 3.10
N ALA A 2 -17.22 -13.81 3.61
CA ALA A 2 -16.22 -14.52 4.41
C ALA A 2 -16.88 -15.08 5.68
N HIS A 3 -16.87 -16.41 5.85
CA HIS A 3 -17.39 -17.05 7.05
C HIS A 3 -16.66 -16.45 8.27
N PRO A 4 -17.34 -16.04 9.36
CA PRO A 4 -16.72 -15.39 10.52
C PRO A 4 -15.45 -16.09 11.07
N ARG A 5 -15.33 -17.40 10.82
CA ARG A 5 -14.17 -18.23 11.16
C ARG A 5 -12.95 -17.96 10.27
N ALA A 6 -13.13 -17.70 8.96
CA ALA A 6 -12.06 -17.40 8.03
C ALA A 6 -11.44 -16.02 8.30
N ALA A 7 -12.27 -14.99 8.49
CA ALA A 7 -11.80 -13.66 8.87
C ALA A 7 -11.02 -13.68 10.20
N ARG A 8 -11.55 -14.40 11.20
CA ARG A 8 -10.87 -14.58 12.50
C ARG A 8 -9.56 -15.36 12.38
N ARG A 9 -9.49 -16.37 11.50
CA ARG A 9 -8.25 -17.13 11.24
C ARG A 9 -7.20 -16.26 10.57
N LEU A 10 -7.59 -15.46 9.58
CA LEU A 10 -6.70 -14.51 8.92
C LEU A 10 -6.16 -13.47 9.90
N ALA A 11 -7.04 -12.89 10.73
CA ALA A 11 -6.62 -11.93 11.75
C ALA A 11 -5.57 -12.50 12.71
N ARG A 12 -5.77 -13.74 13.19
CA ARG A 12 -4.80 -14.42 14.07
C ARG A 12 -3.48 -14.71 13.35
N PHE A 13 -3.54 -15.12 12.09
CA PHE A 13 -2.34 -15.33 11.28
C PHE A 13 -1.55 -14.03 11.12
N VAL A 14 -2.21 -12.93 10.75
CA VAL A 14 -1.55 -11.63 10.52
C VAL A 14 -0.93 -11.09 11.81
N VAL A 15 -1.63 -11.17 12.96
CA VAL A 15 -1.11 -10.69 14.25
C VAL A 15 0.12 -11.51 14.71
N GLY A 16 0.19 -12.79 14.36
CA GLY A 16 1.29 -13.67 14.75
C GLY A 16 2.45 -13.74 13.75
N LEU A 17 2.38 -13.06 12.60
CA LEU A 17 3.38 -13.16 11.54
C LEU A 17 4.58 -12.25 11.84
N ALA A 18 5.77 -12.84 11.88
CA ALA A 18 7.05 -12.13 11.99
C ALA A 18 7.82 -12.17 10.66
N LEU A 19 8.71 -11.19 10.44
CA LEU A 19 9.43 -11.04 9.18
C LEU A 19 10.42 -12.18 8.89
N ASP A 20 11.02 -12.75 9.93
CA ASP A 20 11.93 -13.90 9.85
C ASP A 20 11.20 -15.21 9.48
N GLN A 21 9.88 -15.26 9.64
CA GLN A 21 9.04 -16.39 9.22
C GLN A 21 8.71 -16.35 7.73
N ILE A 22 9.05 -15.28 7.01
CA ILE A 22 8.75 -15.14 5.58
C ILE A 22 9.76 -15.97 4.78
N PRO A 23 9.31 -16.95 3.98
CA PRO A 23 10.22 -17.72 3.14
C PRO A 23 10.94 -16.82 2.13
N VAL A 24 12.24 -17.06 1.93
CA VAL A 24 13.09 -16.29 0.99
C VAL A 24 12.46 -16.13 -0.41
N PRO A 25 11.84 -17.16 -1.03
CA PRO A 25 11.18 -17.01 -2.32
C PRO A 25 10.00 -16.03 -2.30
N VAL A 26 9.25 -15.98 -1.18
CA VAL A 26 8.12 -15.05 -0.99
C VAL A 26 8.64 -13.63 -0.85
N ALA A 27 9.66 -13.41 -0.02
CA ALA A 27 10.30 -12.10 0.14
C ALA A 27 10.84 -11.58 -1.21
N THR A 28 11.52 -12.44 -1.96
CA THR A 28 12.04 -12.09 -3.30
C THR A 28 10.93 -11.64 -4.25
N LYS A 29 9.81 -12.36 -4.27
CA LYS A 29 8.66 -12.01 -5.12
C LYS A 29 8.00 -10.70 -4.66
N ALA A 30 7.87 -10.49 -3.36
CA ALA A 30 7.34 -9.27 -2.79
C ALA A 30 8.20 -8.05 -3.17
N THR A 31 9.54 -8.18 -3.11
CA THR A 31 10.47 -7.12 -3.55
C THR A 31 10.27 -6.76 -5.01
N ARG A 32 10.16 -7.76 -5.90
CA ARG A 32 9.92 -7.51 -7.33
C ARG A 32 8.59 -6.79 -7.56
N LEU A 33 7.53 -7.21 -6.87
CA LEU A 33 6.22 -6.57 -6.97
C LEU A 33 6.25 -5.12 -6.47
N ALA A 34 6.98 -4.85 -5.38
CA ALA A 34 7.13 -3.49 -4.87
C ALA A 34 7.85 -2.58 -5.88
N LEU A 35 8.94 -3.07 -6.50
CA LEU A 35 9.66 -2.32 -7.53
C LEU A 35 8.79 -2.06 -8.78
N ASP A 36 8.03 -3.06 -9.22
CA ASP A 36 7.08 -2.90 -10.34
C ASP A 36 6.00 -1.86 -10.02
N ALA A 37 5.38 -1.94 -8.84
CA ALA A 37 4.39 -0.97 -8.41
C ALA A 37 4.96 0.46 -8.34
N LEU A 38 6.16 0.63 -7.78
CA LEU A 38 6.83 1.93 -7.72
C LEU A 38 7.15 2.47 -9.13
N GLY A 39 7.65 1.62 -10.02
CA GLY A 39 7.92 2.00 -11.41
C GLY A 39 6.65 2.44 -12.14
N ASN A 40 5.56 1.68 -11.99
CA ASN A 40 4.26 2.01 -12.56
C ASN A 40 3.70 3.32 -12.01
N CYS A 41 3.76 3.53 -10.69
CA CYS A 41 3.34 4.78 -10.07
C CYS A 41 4.16 5.98 -10.57
N LEU A 42 5.49 5.84 -10.68
CA LEU A 42 6.35 6.91 -11.16
C LEU A 42 6.08 7.24 -12.63
N ALA A 43 5.89 6.23 -13.48
CA ALA A 43 5.54 6.43 -14.88
C ALA A 43 4.20 7.18 -15.01
N ALA A 44 3.19 6.79 -14.22
CA ALA A 44 1.87 7.42 -14.22
C ALA A 44 1.81 8.78 -13.50
N SER A 45 2.84 9.17 -12.72
CA SER A 45 2.82 10.37 -11.88
C SER A 45 2.62 11.68 -12.65
N ARG A 46 2.98 11.70 -13.95
CA ARG A 46 2.86 12.87 -14.82
C ARG A 46 1.52 12.95 -15.54
N GLU A 47 0.74 11.87 -15.52
CA GLU A 47 -0.61 11.79 -16.09
C GLU A 47 -1.59 12.65 -15.30
N GLU A 48 -2.68 13.05 -15.95
CA GLU A 48 -3.68 13.97 -15.39
C GLU A 48 -4.24 13.49 -14.05
N PHE A 49 -4.50 12.18 -13.93
CA PHE A 49 -4.94 11.58 -12.67
C PHE A 49 -3.88 11.66 -11.56
N GLY A 50 -2.60 11.39 -11.89
CA GLY A 50 -1.49 11.50 -10.94
C GLY A 50 -1.32 12.93 -10.41
N ARG A 51 -1.44 13.93 -11.30
CA ARG A 51 -1.43 15.35 -10.92
C ARG A 51 -2.65 15.73 -10.09
N ALA A 52 -3.84 15.26 -10.45
CA ALA A 52 -5.08 15.57 -9.74
C ALA A 52 -5.06 15.05 -8.30
N VAL A 53 -4.58 13.82 -8.09
CA VAL A 53 -4.45 13.24 -6.73
C VAL A 53 -3.48 14.05 -5.88
N LEU A 54 -2.32 14.46 -6.44
CA LEU A 54 -1.36 15.30 -5.73
C LEU A 54 -1.92 16.70 -5.42
N GLY A 55 -2.71 17.28 -6.32
CA GLY A 55 -3.37 18.56 -6.12
C GLY A 55 -4.36 18.56 -4.95
N VAL A 56 -5.09 17.46 -4.74
CA VAL A 56 -6.00 17.29 -3.59
C VAL A 56 -5.24 17.25 -2.26
N THR A 57 -4.06 16.59 -2.23
CA THR A 57 -3.22 16.55 -1.02
C THR A 57 -2.57 17.90 -0.70
N GLU A 58 -2.11 18.65 -1.71
CA GLU A 58 -1.52 19.98 -1.51
C GLU A 58 -2.57 21.04 -1.14
N ALA A 59 -3.77 21.00 -1.74
CA ALA A 59 -4.87 21.89 -1.35
C ALA A 59 -5.26 21.73 0.13
N ARG A 60 -5.11 20.52 0.69
CA ARG A 60 -5.40 20.22 2.09
C ARG A 60 -4.39 20.84 3.07
N LYS A 61 -3.15 21.11 2.64
CA LYS A 61 -2.14 21.80 3.47
C LYS A 61 -2.43 23.30 3.61
N ILE A 62 -3.05 23.92 2.61
CA ILE A 62 -3.36 25.35 2.61
C ILE A 62 -4.52 25.67 3.59
N VAL A 63 -5.45 24.74 3.80
CA VAL A 63 -6.60 24.94 4.70
C VAL A 63 -6.26 24.66 6.18
N GLY A 64 -5.14 23.98 6.48
CA GLY A 64 -4.72 23.64 7.85
C GLY A 64 -3.83 24.68 8.56
N ALA A 65 -3.41 25.76 7.88
CA ALA A 65 -2.51 26.78 8.42
C ALA A 65 -3.21 28.12 8.75
N GLY A 66 -4.54 28.15 8.73
CA GLY A 66 -5.37 29.33 9.03
C GLY A 66 -6.30 29.12 10.21
N GLY A 67 -5.77 28.58 11.32
CA GLY A 67 -6.42 28.61 12.63
C GLY A 67 -6.08 29.89 13.37
#